data_AF-A0A6M1YA15-F1
#
_entry.id   AF-A0A6M1YA15-F1
#
_cell.length_a   1.000
_cell.length_b   1.000
_cell.length_c   1.000
_cell.angle_alpha   90.00
_cell.angle_beta   90.00
_cell.angle_gamma   90.00
#
_symmetry.space_group_name_H-M   'P 1'
#
loop_
_entity.id
_entity.type
_entity.pdbx_description
1 polymer ?
#
loop_
_entity_poly.entity_id
_entity_poly.type
_entity_poly.pdbx_seq_one_letter_code
_entity_poly.pdbx_strand_id
1 'polypeptide(L)' 'RQNYIDGFRKLLNLPKHIIPISLIPMGYPDQEIEKPDRFKKDRIHYNSF' A
#
# COMPACT_ATOMS: atom_id res chain seq x y z
N ARG A 1 -13.95 0.30 -1.62
CA ARG A 1 -12.98 -0.72 -1.15
C ARG A 1 -13.33 -2.11 -1.66
N GLN A 2 -14.57 -2.59 -1.47
CA GLN A 2 -15.06 -3.90 -1.95
C GLN A 2 -14.80 -4.15 -3.44
N ASN A 3 -15.05 -3.13 -4.29
CA ASN A 3 -14.95 -3.25 -5.74
C ASN A 3 -13.56 -3.64 -6.27
N TYR A 4 -12.47 -3.18 -5.63
CA TYR A 4 -11.10 -3.52 -6.06
C TYR A 4 -10.75 -4.97 -5.73
N ILE A 5 -11.17 -5.44 -4.57
CA ILE A 5 -10.93 -6.82 -4.13
C ILE A 5 -11.58 -7.80 -5.11
N ASP A 6 -12.84 -7.55 -5.47
CA ASP A 6 -13.57 -8.42 -6.39
C ASP A 6 -13.05 -8.33 -7.84
N GLY A 7 -12.61 -7.13 -8.26
CA GLY A 7 -11.96 -6.93 -9.56
C GLY A 7 -10.66 -7.74 -9.70
N PHE A 8 -9.74 -7.60 -8.75
CA PHE A 8 -8.47 -8.33 -8.77
C PHE A 8 -8.65 -9.83 -8.57
N ARG A 9 -9.61 -10.25 -7.73
CA ARG A 9 -9.95 -11.67 -7.56
C ARG A 9 -10.39 -12.30 -8.88
N LYS A 10 -11.23 -11.61 -9.67
CA LYS A 10 -11.65 -12.07 -10.99
C LYS A 10 -10.49 -12.06 -12.00
N LEU A 11 -9.75 -10.95 -12.07
CA LEU A 11 -8.64 -10.77 -13.02
C LEU A 11 -7.55 -11.84 -12.87
N LEU A 12 -7.19 -12.18 -11.63
CA LEU A 12 -6.11 -13.11 -11.31
C LEU A 12 -6.61 -14.53 -10.99
N ASN A 13 -7.92 -14.78 -11.18
CA ASN A 13 -8.58 -16.05 -10.86
C ASN A 13 -8.29 -16.57 -9.44
N LEU A 14 -8.35 -15.69 -8.43
CA LEU A 14 -8.03 -16.04 -7.06
C LEU A 14 -9.22 -16.76 -6.38
N PRO A 15 -8.96 -17.80 -5.57
CA PRO A 15 -9.96 -18.42 -4.71
C PRO A 15 -10.60 -17.42 -3.72
N LYS A 16 -11.84 -17.69 -3.29
CA LYS A 16 -12.61 -16.79 -2.40
C LYS A 16 -11.91 -16.48 -1.07
N HIS A 17 -11.16 -17.43 -0.52
CA HIS A 17 -10.47 -17.28 0.77
C HIS A 17 -9.18 -16.47 0.66
N ILE A 18 -8.69 -16.20 -0.56
CA ILE A 18 -7.54 -15.32 -0.77
C ILE A 18 -8.04 -13.88 -0.91
N ILE A 19 -7.48 -13.01 -0.07
CA ILE A 19 -7.81 -11.58 -0.04
C ILE A 19 -6.59 -10.81 -0.56
N PRO A 20 -6.66 -10.22 -1.77
CA PRO A 20 -5.61 -9.32 -2.23
C PRO A 20 -5.57 -8.06 -1.36
N ILE A 21 -4.39 -7.77 -0.80
CA ILE A 21 -4.18 -6.64 0.12
C ILE A 21 -3.73 -5.39 -0.64
N SER A 22 -2.82 -5.54 -1.61
CA SER A 22 -2.25 -4.44 -2.37
C SER A 22 -1.76 -4.91 -3.75
N LEU A 23 -1.74 -3.98 -4.70
CA LEU A 23 -1.01 -4.10 -5.97
C LEU A 23 0.21 -3.18 -5.90
N ILE A 24 1.41 -3.72 -6.17
CA ILE A 24 2.66 -2.96 -6.16
C ILE A 24 3.17 -2.89 -7.61
N PRO A 25 2.94 -1.79 -8.33
CA PRO A 25 3.53 -1.60 -9.66
C PRO A 25 5.03 -1.33 -9.52
N MET A 26 5.82 -1.97 -10.37
CA MET A 26 7.29 -1.84 -10.41
C MET A 26 7.72 -1.45 -11.82
N GLY A 27 8.66 -0.52 -11.93
CA GLY A 27 9.18 -0.05 -13.22
C GLY A 27 10.14 1.13 -13.05
N TYR A 28 10.65 1.63 -14.17
CA TYR A 28 11.43 2.86 -14.20
C TYR A 28 10.48 4.07 -14.17
N PRO A 29 10.74 5.07 -13.31
CA PRO A 29 9.85 6.21 -13.18
C PRO A 29 9.98 7.13 -14.41
N ASP A 30 8.84 7.59 -14.92
CA ASP A 30 8.77 8.59 -16.00
C ASP A 30 8.85 10.03 -15.45
N GLN A 31 8.92 10.18 -14.13
CA GLN A 31 8.94 11.46 -13.43
C GLN A 31 9.82 11.39 -12.18
N GLU A 32 10.48 12.49 -11.85
CA GLU A 32 11.18 12.62 -10.57
C GLU A 32 10.17 12.94 -9.46
N ILE A 33 10.08 12.04 -8.48
CA ILE A 33 9.20 12.20 -7.32
C ILE A 33 10.07 12.63 -6.13
N GLU A 34 9.82 13.83 -5.60
CA GLU A 34 10.49 14.29 -4.39
C GLU A 34 10.15 13.39 -3.19
N LYS A 35 11.15 13.11 -2.36
CA LYS A 35 10.93 12.36 -1.12
C LYS A 35 10.30 13.31 -0.10
N PRO A 36 9.08 13.03 0.40
CA PRO A 36 8.49 13.87 1.43
C PRO A 36 9.24 13.70 2.75
N ASP A 37 9.33 14.78 3.53
CA ASP A 37 9.76 14.68 4.93
C ASP A 37 8.67 13.94 5.72
N ARG A 38 9.06 12.80 6.30
CA ARG A 38 8.17 11.94 7.10
C ARG A 38 8.53 11.96 8.59
N PHE A 39 9.55 12.73 9.00
CA PHE A 39 9.93 12.84 10.39
C PHE A 39 8.83 13.53 11.19
N LYS A 40 8.43 12.91 12.30
CA LYS A 40 7.43 13.45 13.22
C LYS A 40 7.95 13.28 14.63
N LYS A 41 8.50 14.36 15.19
CA LYS A 41 9.05 14.37 16.56
C LYS A 41 8.02 13.91 17.59
N ASP A 42 6.75 14.26 17.40
CA ASP A 42 5.65 13.89 18.30
C ASP A 42 5.33 12.39 18.32
N ARG A 43 5.91 11.59 17.41
CA ARG A 43 5.84 10.12 17.46
C ARG A 43 6.94 9.49 18.32
N ILE A 44 7.81 10.31 18.94
CA ILE A 44 8.88 9.84 19.82
C ILE A 44 8.37 9.92 21.26
N HIS A 45 8.26 8.74 21.87
CA HIS A 45 7.77 8.56 23.23
C HIS A 45 8.95 8.19 24.14
N TYR A 46 9.17 8.96 25.22
CA TYR A 46 10.25 8.68 26.18
C TYR A 46 9.66 8.13 27.48
N ASN A 47 9.99 6.87 27.78
CA ASN A 47 9.63 6.16 29.02
C ASN A 47 8.13 6.03 29.35
N SER A 48 7.25 6.63 28.53
CA SER A 48 5.79 6.48 28.54
C SER A 48 5.27 6.72 27.13
N PHE A 49 4.14 6.08 26.79
CA PHE A 49 3.33 6.45 25.63
C PHE A 49 2.73 7.85 25.85
#